data_AF-A0A2G1UKJ8-F1
#
_entry.id   AF-A0A2G1UKJ8-F1
#
_cell.length_a   1.000
_cell.length_b   1.000
_cell.length_c   1.000
_cell.angle_alpha   90.00
_cell.angle_beta   90.00
_cell.angle_gamma   90.00
#
_symmetry.space_group_name_H-M   'P 1'
#
loop_
_entity.id
_entity.type
_entity.pdbx_description
1 polymer ?
#
loop_
_entity_poly.entity_id
_entity_poly.type
_entity_poly.pdbx_seq_one_letter_code
_entity_poly.pdbx_strand_id
1 'polypeptide(L)'
;MLKQQSHIVAPIPDELRTRALYTVNELRQRGKADKDAIDTLYNLIVELTESGLDFFFLEPLRRLRAGNMMMSMAKMGIGSMLKGSKMVIHKVLKKLDDRSLANILDFIEEIIHEPDPAA
;
A
#
# COMPACT_ATOMS: atom_id res chain seq x y z
N MET A 1 -7.15 0.69 17.29
CA MET A 1 -6.97 1.97 16.59
C MET A 1 -5.48 2.21 16.40
N LEU A 2 -4.97 2.15 15.16
CA LEU A 2 -3.54 2.40 14.86
C LEU A 2 -3.04 3.74 15.42
N LYS A 3 -3.92 4.75 15.48
CA LYS A 3 -3.64 6.08 16.04
C LYS A 3 -3.35 6.12 17.56
N GLN A 4 -3.65 5.05 18.30
CA GLN A 4 -3.42 4.98 19.75
C GLN A 4 -2.08 4.33 20.13
N GLN A 5 -1.30 3.91 19.14
CA GLN A 5 -0.02 3.22 19.34
C GLN A 5 1.09 3.93 18.56
N SER A 6 2.32 3.83 19.07
CA SER A 6 3.51 4.24 18.31
C SER A 6 3.63 3.39 17.06
N HIS A 7 3.78 4.03 15.91
CA HIS A 7 3.86 3.37 14.62
C HIS A 7 4.95 4.00 13.75
N ILE A 8 5.50 3.19 12.84
CA ILE A 8 6.38 3.68 11.78
C ILE A 8 5.52 4.01 10.56
N VAL A 9 5.76 5.16 9.94
CA VAL A 9 5.05 5.60 8.73
C VAL A 9 6.00 5.58 7.53
N ALA A 10 5.44 5.29 6.36
CA ALA A 10 6.10 5.52 5.08
C ALA A 10 5.36 6.64 4.34
N PRO A 11 6.04 7.74 3.94
CA PRO A 11 5.42 8.77 3.13
C PRO A 11 5.02 8.20 1.78
N ILE A 12 3.85 8.61 1.30
CA ILE A 12 3.36 8.32 -0.05
C ILE A 12 3.18 9.64 -0.81
N PRO A 13 3.32 9.65 -2.15
CA PRO A 13 3.01 10.84 -2.94
C PRO A 13 1.56 11.30 -2.74
N ASP A 14 1.31 12.62 -2.76
CA ASP A 14 -0.03 13.19 -2.62
C ASP A 14 -1.02 12.65 -3.66
N GLU A 15 -0.52 12.39 -4.87
CA GLU A 15 -1.32 11.76 -5.92
C GLU A 15 -1.77 10.34 -5.55
N LEU A 16 -0.89 9.55 -4.93
CA LEU A 16 -1.22 8.20 -4.46
C LEU A 16 -2.22 8.26 -3.31
N ARG A 17 -2.04 9.19 -2.36
CA ARG A 17 -3.03 9.44 -1.31
C ARG A 17 -4.40 9.77 -1.91
N THR A 18 -4.44 10.70 -2.86
CA THR A 18 -5.69 11.14 -3.51
C THR A 18 -6.37 9.99 -4.24
N ARG A 19 -5.60 9.22 -5.04
CA ARG A 19 -6.12 8.02 -5.72
C ARG A 19 -6.63 6.98 -4.74
N ALA A 20 -5.88 6.71 -3.66
CA ALA A 20 -6.28 5.74 -2.65
C ALA A 20 -7.62 6.10 -2.00
N LEU A 21 -7.79 7.34 -1.56
CA LEU A 21 -9.03 7.81 -0.94
C LEU A 21 -10.20 7.86 -1.94
N TYR A 22 -9.94 8.21 -3.20
CA TYR A 22 -10.94 8.15 -4.26
C TYR A 22 -11.39 6.71 -4.51
N THR A 23 -10.45 5.78 -4.69
CA THR A 23 -10.72 4.35 -4.89
C THR A 23 -11.48 3.77 -3.70
N VAL A 24 -11.10 4.11 -2.46
CA VAL A 24 -11.81 3.68 -1.26
C VAL A 24 -13.28 4.09 -1.30
N ASN A 25 -13.54 5.36 -1.62
CA ASN A 25 -14.90 5.88 -1.72
C ASN A 25 -15.69 5.24 -2.88
N GLU A 26 -15.08 5.04 -4.04
CA GLU A 26 -15.71 4.40 -5.20
C GLU A 26 -16.11 2.95 -4.91
N LEU A 27 -15.18 2.16 -4.36
CA LEU A 27 -15.45 0.77 -3.99
C LEU A 27 -16.49 0.65 -2.87
N ARG A 28 -16.49 1.59 -1.91
CA ARG A 28 -17.47 1.65 -0.84
C ARG A 28 -18.87 1.95 -1.38
N GLN A 29 -19.00 2.87 -2.33
CA GLN A 29 -20.28 3.16 -2.99
C GLN A 29 -20.79 1.99 -3.83
N ARG A 30 -19.87 1.27 -4.50
CA ARG A 30 -20.21 0.06 -5.25
C ARG A 30 -20.78 -1.03 -4.34
N GLY A 31 -20.20 -1.21 -3.15
CA GLY A 31 -20.70 -2.11 -2.10
C GLY A 31 -20.69 -3.60 -2.49
N LYS A 32 -19.99 -3.96 -3.57
CA LYS A 32 -19.92 -5.34 -4.09
C LYS A 32 -18.49 -5.75 -4.37
N ALA A 33 -18.10 -6.91 -3.86
CA ALA A 33 -16.80 -7.55 -4.09
C ALA A 33 -16.76 -8.31 -5.43
N ASP A 34 -17.16 -7.65 -6.52
CA ASP A 34 -17.05 -8.24 -7.85
C ASP A 34 -15.63 -8.11 -8.42
N LYS A 35 -15.41 -8.72 -9.59
CA LYS A 35 -14.08 -8.82 -10.19
C LYS A 35 -13.40 -7.46 -10.37
N ASP A 36 -14.13 -6.44 -10.82
CA ASP A 36 -13.55 -5.12 -11.07
C ASP A 36 -13.17 -4.43 -9.75
N ALA A 37 -13.99 -4.59 -8.70
CA ALA A 37 -13.69 -4.10 -7.37
C ALA A 37 -12.42 -4.76 -6.82
N ILE A 38 -12.30 -6.07 -6.98
CA ILE A 38 -11.15 -6.85 -6.54
C ILE A 38 -9.87 -6.46 -7.30
N ASP A 39 -9.93 -6.32 -8.62
CA ASP A 39 -8.78 -5.94 -9.44
C ASP A 39 -8.33 -4.50 -9.13
N THR A 40 -9.28 -3.58 -8.90
CA THR A 40 -9.00 -2.20 -8.48
C THR A 40 -8.33 -2.16 -7.10
N LEU A 41 -8.89 -2.86 -6.12
CA LEU A 41 -8.34 -2.95 -4.77
C LEU A 41 -6.95 -3.60 -4.77
N TYR A 42 -6.75 -4.65 -5.57
CA TYR A 42 -5.45 -5.30 -5.73
C TYR A 42 -4.38 -4.31 -6.17
N ASN A 43 -4.66 -3.53 -7.23
CA ASN A 43 -3.72 -2.56 -7.75
C ASN A 43 -3.36 -1.49 -6.72
N LEU A 44 -4.36 -0.99 -5.98
CA LEU A 44 -4.14 -0.02 -4.90
C LEU A 44 -3.23 -0.58 -3.81
N ILE A 45 -3.52 -1.77 -3.28
CA ILE A 45 -2.71 -2.39 -2.22
C ILE A 45 -1.28 -2.62 -2.69
N VAL A 46 -1.11 -3.05 -3.95
CA VAL A 46 0.20 -3.22 -4.57
C VAL A 46 0.98 -1.91 -4.62
N GLU A 47 0.36 -0.82 -5.08
CA GLU A 47 1.02 0.48 -5.21
C GLU A 47 1.42 1.06 -3.84
N LEU A 48 0.55 0.94 -2.84
CA LEU A 48 0.85 1.30 -1.46
C LEU A 48 2.01 0.47 -0.89
N THR A 49 2.02 -0.83 -1.16
CA THR A 49 3.10 -1.74 -0.72
C THR A 49 4.44 -1.39 -1.37
N GLU A 50 4.45 -1.11 -2.67
CA GLU A 50 5.65 -0.70 -3.40
C GLU A 50 6.23 0.59 -2.84
N SER A 51 5.38 1.58 -2.55
CA SER A 51 5.80 2.85 -1.92
C SER A 51 6.40 2.63 -0.54
N GLY A 52 5.76 1.79 0.30
CA GLY A 52 6.28 1.43 1.62
C GLY A 52 7.63 0.71 1.56
N LEU A 53 7.78 -0.27 0.64
CA LEU A 53 9.03 -1.00 0.46
C LEU A 53 10.16 -0.09 -0.05
N ASP A 54 9.87 0.85 -0.95
CA ASP A 54 10.85 1.84 -1.38
C ASP A 54 11.37 2.66 -0.19
N PHE A 55 10.46 3.17 0.64
CA PHE A 55 10.83 3.97 1.80
C PHE A 55 11.62 3.17 2.85
N PHE A 56 11.21 1.94 3.16
CA PHE A 56 11.89 1.18 4.21
C PHE A 56 13.22 0.56 3.76
N PHE A 57 13.43 0.33 2.45
CA PHE A 57 14.60 -0.38 1.97
C PHE A 57 15.49 0.42 1.02
N LEU A 58 14.92 1.16 0.05
CA LEU A 58 15.71 1.88 -0.95
C LEU A 58 16.12 3.27 -0.47
N GLU A 59 15.24 3.97 0.25
CA GLU A 59 15.56 5.30 0.78
C GLU A 59 16.77 5.30 1.74
N PRO A 60 16.94 4.34 2.69
CA PRO A 60 18.15 4.24 3.49
C PRO A 60 19.42 4.08 2.63
N LEU A 61 19.35 3.29 1.56
CA LEU A 61 20.48 3.08 0.66
C LEU A 61 20.81 4.36 -0.13
N ARG A 62 19.81 5.13 -0.57
CA ARG A 62 20.03 6.46 -1.18
C ARG A 62 20.73 7.40 -0.21
N ARG A 63 20.29 7.44 1.06
CA ARG A 63 20.89 8.27 2.12
C ARG A 63 22.33 7.88 2.44
N LEU A 64 22.63 6.59 2.41
CA LEU A 64 23.98 6.04 2.55
C LEU A 64 24.84 6.20 1.28
N ARG A 65 24.29 6.78 0.20
CA ARG A 65 24.94 6.89 -1.12
C ARG A 65 25.47 5.54 -1.62
N ALA A 66 24.68 4.49 -1.42
CA ALA A 66 25.03 3.14 -1.84
C ALA A 66 25.35 3.11 -3.35
N GLY A 67 26.43 2.42 -3.71
CA GLY A 67 26.82 2.27 -5.11
C GLY A 67 25.78 1.50 -5.93
N ASN A 68 25.84 1.66 -7.25
CA ASN A 68 24.90 1.05 -8.20
C ASN A 68 24.73 -0.46 -8.03
N MET A 69 25.81 -1.18 -7.69
CA MET A 69 25.77 -2.62 -7.44
C MET A 69 24.88 -2.97 -6.24
N MET A 70 25.09 -2.30 -5.11
CA MET A 70 24.31 -2.52 -3.89
C MET A 70 22.83 -2.14 -4.09
N MET A 71 22.58 -1.02 -4.77
CA MET A 71 21.22 -0.61 -5.15
C MET A 71 20.53 -1.67 -6.02
N SER A 72 21.25 -2.27 -6.96
CA SER A 72 20.70 -3.29 -7.87
C SER A 72 20.38 -4.58 -7.12
N MET A 73 21.25 -5.01 -6.20
CA MET A 73 20.99 -6.17 -5.34
C MET A 73 19.76 -5.96 -4.46
N ALA A 74 19.62 -4.78 -3.85
CA ALA A 74 18.45 -4.43 -3.04
C ALA A 74 17.16 -4.46 -3.87
N LYS A 75 17.15 -3.83 -5.05
CA LYS A 75 16.00 -3.86 -5.97
C LYS A 75 15.61 -5.28 -6.37
N MET A 76 16.58 -6.16 -6.60
CA MET A 76 16.32 -7.57 -6.92
C MET A 76 15.67 -8.32 -5.75
N GLY A 77 16.18 -8.11 -4.52
CA GLY A 77 15.61 -8.69 -3.30
C GLY A 77 14.17 -8.22 -3.06
N ILE A 78 13.95 -6.89 -3.10
CA ILE A 78 12.63 -6.28 -2.94
C ILE A 78 11.67 -6.77 -4.03
N GLY A 79 12.11 -6.84 -5.29
CA GLY A 79 11.30 -7.35 -6.40
C GLY A 79 10.87 -8.80 -6.19
N SER A 80 11.68 -9.61 -5.53
CA SER A 80 11.34 -11.00 -5.19
C SER A 80 10.31 -11.07 -4.06
N MET A 81 10.48 -10.26 -3.00
CA MET A 81 9.49 -10.13 -1.92
C MET A 81 8.15 -9.65 -2.46
N LEU A 82 8.16 -8.62 -3.31
CA LEU A 82 6.97 -8.04 -3.91
C LEU A 82 6.20 -9.04 -4.78
N LYS A 83 6.89 -9.91 -5.54
CA LYS A 83 6.23 -11.00 -6.29
C LYS A 83 5.50 -11.97 -5.34
N GLY A 84 6.13 -12.33 -4.22
CA GLY A 84 5.51 -13.14 -3.18
C GLY A 84 4.27 -12.46 -2.58
N SER A 85 4.41 -11.19 -2.18
CA SER A 85 3.32 -10.38 -1.64
C SER A 85 2.15 -10.28 -2.63
N LYS A 86 2.41 -9.96 -3.90
CA LYS A 86 1.39 -9.92 -4.97
C LYS A 86 0.60 -11.22 -5.08
N MET A 87 1.27 -12.37 -5.02
CA MET A 87 0.59 -13.68 -5.04
C MET A 87 -0.36 -13.84 -3.86
N VAL A 88 0.08 -13.49 -2.65
CA VAL A 88 -0.73 -13.61 -1.43
C VAL A 88 -1.92 -12.65 -1.49
N ILE A 89 -1.69 -11.37 -1.83
CA ILE A 89 -2.74 -10.37 -1.99
C ILE A 89 -3.79 -10.88 -2.98
N HIS A 90 -3.38 -11.33 -4.17
CA HIS A 90 -4.31 -11.85 -5.17
C HIS A 90 -5.14 -13.04 -4.67
N LYS A 91 -4.52 -13.98 -3.94
CA LYS A 91 -5.21 -15.15 -3.38
C LYS A 91 -6.23 -14.78 -2.31
N VAL A 92 -5.91 -13.78 -1.48
CA VAL A 92 -6.79 -13.31 -0.41
C VAL A 92 -7.95 -12.53 -0.99
N LEU A 93 -7.68 -11.56 -1.87
CA LEU A 93 -8.72 -10.69 -2.43
C LEU A 93 -9.75 -11.45 -3.25
N LYS A 94 -9.36 -12.53 -3.94
CA LYS A 94 -10.29 -13.43 -4.67
C LYS A 94 -11.36 -14.10 -3.80
N LYS A 95 -11.19 -14.10 -2.47
CA LYS A 95 -12.12 -14.70 -1.53
C LYS A 95 -12.91 -13.66 -0.73
N LEU A 96 -12.75 -12.37 -1.03
CA LEU A 96 -13.50 -11.33 -0.34
C LEU A 96 -14.98 -11.42 -0.71
N ASP A 97 -15.81 -11.33 0.33
CA ASP A 97 -17.21 -10.99 0.21
C ASP A 97 -17.41 -9.48 0.46
N ASP A 98 -18.63 -9.00 0.25
CA ASP A 98 -18.98 -7.58 0.38
C ASP A 98 -18.65 -7.02 1.77
N ARG A 99 -18.80 -7.83 2.81
CA ARG A 99 -18.46 -7.45 4.19
C ARG A 99 -16.95 -7.29 4.37
N SER A 100 -16.17 -8.24 3.87
CA SER A 100 -14.71 -8.19 3.97
C SER A 100 -14.13 -7.06 3.11
N LEU A 101 -14.77 -6.75 1.96
CA LEU A 101 -14.46 -5.55 1.18
C LEU A 101 -14.66 -4.29 2.04
N ALA A 102 -15.80 -4.11 2.70
CA ALA A 102 -16.01 -2.94 3.56
C ALA A 102 -14.91 -2.82 4.64
N ASN A 103 -14.59 -3.93 5.32
CA ASN A 103 -13.58 -3.94 6.38
C ASN A 103 -12.17 -3.54 5.89
N ILE A 104 -11.77 -3.98 4.69
CA ILE A 104 -10.44 -3.64 4.17
C ILE A 104 -10.38 -2.19 3.68
N LEU A 105 -11.48 -1.65 3.16
CA LEU A 105 -11.58 -0.24 2.80
C LEU A 105 -11.46 0.67 4.03
N ASP A 106 -12.13 0.30 5.13
CA ASP A 106 -12.01 1.02 6.40
C ASP A 106 -10.58 0.98 6.93
N PHE A 107 -9.91 -0.18 6.84
CA PHE A 107 -8.50 -0.30 7.22
C PHE A 107 -7.57 0.60 6.37
N ILE A 108 -7.78 0.66 5.04
CA ILE A 108 -6.97 1.53 4.16
C ILE A 108 -7.14 3.00 4.55
N GLU A 109 -8.36 3.43 4.82
CA GLU A 109 -8.64 4.79 5.30
C GLU A 109 -8.02 5.06 6.68
N GLU A 110 -8.02 4.07 7.57
CA GLU A 110 -7.40 4.15 8.90
C GLU A 110 -5.88 4.27 8.87
N ILE A 111 -5.19 3.84 7.81
CA ILE A 111 -3.72 3.87 7.75
C ILE A 111 -3.17 5.04 6.92
N ILE A 112 -4.03 5.75 6.18
CA ILE A 112 -3.64 6.90 5.37
C ILE A 112 -3.91 8.17 6.16
N HIS A 113 -2.86 8.97 6.38
CA HIS A 113 -2.92 10.19 7.17
C HIS A 113 -2.34 11.37 6.41
N GLU A 114 -2.87 12.55 6.69
CA GLU A 114 -2.24 13.80 6.29
C GLU A 114 -0.96 14.00 7.12
N PRO A 115 0.05 14.71 6.57
CA PRO A 115 1.16 15.16 7.39
C PRO A 115 0.63 16.03 8.53
N ASP A 116 1.22 15.91 9.71
CA ASP A 116 0.95 16.89 10.77
C ASP A 116 1.27 18.29 10.23
N PRO A 117 0.38 19.28 10.44
CA PRO A 117 0.66 20.65 10.05
C PRO A 117 1.98 21.05 10.72
N ALA A 118 2.92 21.55 9.92
CA ALA A 118 4.21 22.00 10.44
C ALA A 118 3.96 22.99 11.59
N ALA A 119 4.44 22.63 12.78
CA ALA A 119 4.37 23.45 13.99
C ALA A 119 5.14 24.77 13.80
#